data_AF-A0AAD5FUD9-F1
#
_entry.id   AF-A0AAD5FUD9-F1
#
_cell.length_a   1.000
_cell.length_b   1.000
_cell.length_c   1.000
_cell.angle_alpha   90.00
_cell.angle_beta   90.00
_cell.angle_gamma   90.00
#
_symmetry.space_group_name_H-M   'P 1'
#
loop_
_entity.id
_entity.type
_entity.pdbx_description
1 polymer ?
#
loop_
_entity_poly.entity_id
_entity_poly.type
_entity_poly.pdbx_seq_one_letter_code
_entity_poly.pdbx_strand_id
1 'polypeptide(L)'
;SPPTVMRTSVGLLTTILWFLSPSLCWAAKIIVVPPIMFESHLYIFKTLASALHTEGHETVLLVSEGRDVAPSEHYRLQRYPGIFNSSSAADDFLQSKVYNIFSGRPTPLELFDILEHYAQNCDSVVGSGSVMAQLRRERFDLLLVDPNEMCGFVLAHILGVPYAVFSTGLWYPAEVGAPAPLAYVPEFNSLLTDHMTLVQRVTNTVVYLASRIGVQLLVLPKYDRIMYRHAVQPPASMHELVQGSRLWMLCTDLALEFPRPTLPHVVYVGGILTMPPKPLPEEFAAWVNDTDEHGFVVVSFGAGVKYLSDDISYKLAGALRRLNQKVIWRFSGVPPKNLGNNTKLVEWMPQNDLLGHRNTRAFLSHGGLNSIYEAMYHGVPVVGVPLFGDHYDTMTRVQAKGMGIMLEWKKMSEEDLYTAMLNIMTDNRYREKALKLSEIHKDQPGHPVTRAVYWISYILRHRGAEHLRSAVYSVPVYQYFLLDVAAVLGASLFLACYCVYWIARVFASCLRRRQASAEKANGHCHNGIANGKHKRNGHVKSLDKKL
;
A
#
# COMPACT_ATOMS: atom_id res chain seq x y z
N SER A 1 -13.57 48.11 58.78
CA SER A 1 -14.39 46.95 58.36
C SER A 1 -14.85 47.20 56.93
N PRO A 2 -14.06 46.81 55.92
CA PRO A 2 -14.35 45.61 55.11
C PRO A 2 -13.05 44.98 54.53
N PRO A 3 -13.06 44.04 53.57
CA PRO A 3 -13.86 42.82 53.43
C PRO A 3 -12.93 41.58 53.30
N THR A 4 -12.92 40.70 54.30
CA THR A 4 -12.21 39.40 54.20
C THR A 4 -12.99 38.38 53.36
N VAL A 5 -14.27 38.64 53.07
CA VAL A 5 -15.16 37.73 52.33
C VAL A 5 -14.91 37.76 50.81
N MET A 6 -14.31 38.82 50.27
CA MET A 6 -14.16 38.96 48.81
C MET A 6 -13.01 38.11 48.25
N ARG A 7 -11.97 37.81 49.04
CA ARG A 7 -10.81 37.01 48.57
C ARG A 7 -11.11 35.51 48.50
N THR A 8 -11.93 34.97 49.41
CA THR A 8 -12.36 33.57 49.36
C THR A 8 -13.32 33.29 48.21
N SER A 9 -14.20 34.25 47.86
CA SER A 9 -15.14 34.10 46.74
C SER A 9 -14.45 34.15 45.38
N VAL A 10 -13.39 34.96 45.22
CA VAL A 10 -12.61 35.02 43.98
C VAL A 10 -11.77 33.75 43.79
N GLY A 11 -11.19 33.21 44.87
CA GLY A 11 -10.46 31.93 44.83
C GLY A 11 -11.37 30.74 44.50
N LEU A 12 -12.60 30.72 45.05
CA LEU A 12 -13.58 29.68 44.72
C LEU A 12 -14.07 29.80 43.27
N LEU A 13 -14.31 31.03 42.77
CA LEU A 13 -14.70 31.27 41.38
C LEU A 13 -13.60 30.87 40.39
N THR A 14 -12.33 31.12 40.69
CA THR A 14 -11.22 30.72 39.80
C THR A 14 -11.02 29.21 39.78
N THR A 15 -11.15 28.51 40.92
CA THR A 15 -11.18 27.03 40.91
C THR A 15 -12.41 26.49 40.18
N ILE A 16 -13.59 27.07 40.39
CA ILE A 16 -14.82 26.66 39.69
C ILE A 16 -14.71 26.96 38.19
N LEU A 17 -14.08 28.04 37.74
CA LEU A 17 -13.78 28.32 36.33
C LEU A 17 -12.68 27.43 35.74
N TRP A 18 -11.80 26.85 36.56
CA TRP A 18 -10.84 25.82 36.15
C TRP A 18 -11.48 24.43 36.05
N PHE A 19 -12.49 24.14 36.87
CA PHE A 19 -13.30 22.92 36.80
C PHE A 19 -14.47 23.04 35.79
N LEU A 20 -14.89 24.27 35.45
CA LEU A 20 -15.90 24.61 34.44
C LEU A 20 -15.30 25.18 33.16
N SER A 21 -13.97 25.13 32.97
CA SER A 21 -13.47 25.20 31.59
C SER A 21 -14.17 24.03 30.90
N PRO A 22 -15.06 24.27 29.91
CA PRO A 22 -15.49 23.16 29.08
C PRO A 22 -14.19 22.53 28.64
N SER A 23 -14.01 21.24 28.89
CA SER A 23 -12.95 20.46 28.23
C SER A 23 -12.89 20.99 26.81
N LEU A 24 -11.86 21.79 26.50
CA LEU A 24 -11.85 22.64 25.31
C LEU A 24 -12.09 21.68 24.16
N CYS A 25 -13.32 21.66 23.62
CA CYS A 25 -13.69 20.74 22.58
C CYS A 25 -12.83 21.14 21.39
N TRP A 26 -11.75 20.40 21.23
CA TRP A 26 -10.71 20.74 20.28
C TRP A 26 -11.21 20.26 18.92
N ALA A 27 -11.85 21.19 18.21
CA ALA A 27 -12.41 20.98 16.88
C ALA A 27 -11.38 21.42 15.83
N ALA A 28 -10.87 20.46 15.05
CA ALA A 28 -10.01 20.73 13.90
C ALA A 28 -10.86 20.81 12.62
N LYS A 29 -10.45 21.65 11.68
CA LYS A 29 -11.00 21.67 10.31
C LYS A 29 -10.13 20.80 9.40
N ILE A 30 -10.68 19.68 8.95
CA ILE A 30 -9.98 18.64 8.19
C ILE A 30 -10.52 18.61 6.76
N ILE A 31 -9.62 18.79 5.79
CA ILE A 31 -9.95 18.62 4.38
C ILE A 31 -9.58 17.22 3.91
N VAL A 32 -10.47 16.60 3.14
CA VAL A 32 -10.29 15.27 2.57
C VAL A 32 -10.35 15.38 1.06
N VAL A 33 -9.37 14.80 0.38
CA VAL A 33 -9.29 14.80 -1.08
C VAL A 33 -9.49 13.35 -1.57
N PRO A 34 -10.75 12.91 -1.76
CA PRO A 34 -11.03 11.58 -2.27
C PRO A 34 -10.65 11.48 -3.77
N PRO A 35 -10.26 10.29 -4.26
CA PRO A 35 -10.02 10.08 -5.68
C PRO A 35 -11.24 10.43 -6.54
N ILE A 36 -11.07 11.04 -7.71
CA ILE A 36 -12.17 11.47 -8.59
C ILE A 36 -12.96 10.33 -9.24
N MET A 37 -12.40 9.13 -9.23
CA MET A 37 -12.97 7.91 -9.79
C MET A 37 -13.20 6.88 -8.67
N PHE A 38 -14.01 5.86 -8.96
CA PHE A 38 -14.36 4.76 -8.05
C PHE A 38 -15.19 5.19 -6.81
N GLU A 39 -16.47 4.84 -6.82
CA GLU A 39 -17.39 5.13 -5.70
C GLU A 39 -17.00 4.44 -4.39
N SER A 40 -16.35 3.28 -4.45
CA SER A 40 -15.87 2.55 -3.27
C SER A 40 -14.89 3.38 -2.42
N HIS A 41 -14.03 4.19 -3.04
CA HIS A 41 -13.09 5.06 -2.34
C HIS A 41 -13.82 6.22 -1.66
N LEU A 42 -14.81 6.81 -2.34
CA LEU A 42 -15.62 7.88 -1.76
C LEU A 42 -16.42 7.39 -0.54
N TYR A 43 -16.95 6.17 -0.55
CA TYR A 43 -17.65 5.61 0.62
C TYR A 43 -16.75 5.51 1.86
N ILE A 44 -15.48 5.13 1.70
CA ILE A 44 -14.50 5.12 2.79
C ILE A 44 -14.33 6.53 3.36
N PHE A 45 -14.07 7.52 2.51
CA PHE A 45 -13.85 8.90 2.96
C PHE A 45 -15.10 9.54 3.57
N LYS A 46 -16.30 9.24 3.05
CA LYS A 46 -17.58 9.67 3.67
C LYS A 46 -17.76 9.07 5.06
N THR A 47 -17.42 7.79 5.23
CA THR A 47 -17.50 7.09 6.51
C THR A 47 -16.55 7.73 7.53
N LEU A 48 -15.30 7.98 7.13
CA LEU A 48 -14.31 8.64 7.98
C LEU A 48 -14.70 10.08 8.32
N ALA A 49 -15.14 10.86 7.32
CA ALA A 49 -15.59 12.23 7.53
C ALA A 49 -16.75 12.30 8.54
N SER A 50 -17.68 11.35 8.45
CA SER A 50 -18.81 11.26 9.38
C SER A 50 -18.38 10.90 10.81
N ALA A 51 -17.43 9.99 10.94
CA ALA A 51 -16.89 9.61 12.25
C ALA A 51 -16.06 10.75 12.89
N LEU A 52 -15.23 11.44 12.11
CA LEU A 52 -14.49 12.64 12.56
C LEU A 52 -15.45 13.75 13.00
N HIS A 53 -16.56 13.93 12.30
CA HIS A 53 -17.59 14.89 12.67
C HIS A 53 -18.28 14.55 14.00
N THR A 54 -18.50 13.26 14.27
CA THR A 54 -19.05 12.80 15.55
C THR A 54 -18.10 13.11 16.72
N GLU A 55 -16.78 13.12 16.49
CA GLU A 55 -15.76 13.59 17.44
C GLU A 55 -15.62 15.12 17.49
N GLY A 56 -16.49 15.88 16.81
CA GLY A 56 -16.53 17.33 16.85
C GLY A 56 -15.60 18.05 15.86
N HIS A 57 -14.99 17.35 14.91
CA HIS A 57 -14.17 17.98 13.86
C HIS A 57 -15.04 18.49 12.70
N GLU A 58 -14.68 19.64 12.11
CA GLU A 58 -15.30 20.09 10.85
C GLU A 58 -14.62 19.36 9.70
N THR A 59 -15.39 18.64 8.88
CA THR A 59 -14.83 17.91 7.73
C THR A 59 -15.31 18.51 6.41
N VAL A 60 -14.39 18.64 5.47
CA VAL A 60 -14.65 19.20 4.13
C VAL A 60 -14.14 18.24 3.08
N LEU A 61 -15.03 17.76 2.20
CA LEU A 61 -14.64 16.95 1.04
C LEU A 61 -14.39 17.87 -0.15
N LEU A 62 -13.18 17.81 -0.72
CA LEU A 62 -12.86 18.47 -1.99
C LEU A 62 -13.30 17.57 -3.14
N VAL A 63 -14.36 17.93 -3.85
CA VAL A 63 -14.97 17.09 -4.89
C VAL A 63 -15.20 17.87 -6.18
N SER A 64 -15.08 17.21 -7.32
CA SER A 64 -15.38 17.82 -8.61
C SER A 64 -16.85 18.25 -8.69
N GLU A 65 -17.12 19.35 -9.39
CA GLU A 65 -18.49 19.79 -9.73
C GLU A 65 -19.30 18.72 -10.47
N GLY A 66 -18.65 17.95 -11.35
CA GLY A 66 -19.30 16.87 -12.08
C GLY A 66 -19.62 15.64 -11.22
N ARG A 67 -19.11 15.54 -9.99
CA ARG A 67 -19.36 14.38 -9.13
C ARG A 67 -20.57 14.59 -8.22
N ASP A 68 -21.51 13.65 -8.32
CA ASP A 68 -22.73 13.63 -7.53
C ASP A 68 -22.43 13.10 -6.14
N VAL A 69 -22.48 14.00 -5.17
CA VAL A 69 -22.33 13.66 -3.75
C VAL A 69 -23.50 14.29 -3.01
N ALA A 70 -24.33 13.45 -2.40
CA ALA A 70 -25.47 13.90 -1.61
C ALA A 70 -25.00 14.82 -0.47
N PRO A 71 -25.73 15.93 -0.21
CA PRO A 71 -25.51 16.75 0.98
C PRO A 71 -25.60 15.91 2.25
N SER A 72 -24.79 16.27 3.24
CA SER A 72 -24.78 15.63 4.55
C SER A 72 -24.58 16.68 5.63
N GLU A 73 -25.14 16.45 6.82
CA GLU A 73 -24.85 17.26 7.99
C GLU A 73 -23.46 16.97 8.56
N HIS A 74 -22.86 15.83 8.19
CA HIS A 74 -21.59 15.38 8.75
C HIS A 74 -20.35 15.94 8.05
N TYR A 75 -20.48 16.43 6.81
CA TYR A 75 -19.37 16.99 6.05
C TYR A 75 -19.86 18.05 5.09
N ARG A 76 -19.02 19.06 4.84
CA ARG A 76 -19.27 20.07 3.82
C ARG A 76 -18.59 19.69 2.50
N LEU A 77 -19.18 20.10 1.39
CA LEU A 77 -18.60 19.93 0.06
C LEU A 77 -17.93 21.23 -0.39
N GLN A 78 -16.64 21.14 -0.73
CA GLN A 78 -15.92 22.17 -1.45
C GLN A 78 -15.77 21.72 -2.90
N ARG A 79 -16.34 22.47 -3.84
CA ARG A 79 -16.36 22.09 -5.26
C ARG A 79 -15.27 22.78 -6.06
N TYR A 80 -14.84 22.12 -7.14
CA TYR A 80 -13.88 22.62 -8.12
C TYR A 80 -14.23 22.14 -9.54
N PRO A 81 -13.88 22.90 -10.59
CA PRO A 81 -14.04 22.45 -11.97
C PRO A 81 -13.07 21.28 -12.20
N GLY A 82 -13.60 20.06 -12.32
CA GLY A 82 -12.78 18.87 -12.59
C GLY A 82 -12.77 18.51 -14.06
N ILE A 83 -12.08 17.41 -14.39
CA ILE A 83 -11.96 16.92 -15.78
C ILE A 83 -13.22 16.18 -16.28
N PHE A 84 -14.08 15.73 -15.38
CA PHE A 84 -15.35 15.08 -15.71
C PHE A 84 -16.51 16.03 -15.45
N ASN A 85 -17.41 16.14 -16.44
CA ASN A 85 -18.57 17.02 -16.35
C ASN A 85 -19.76 16.40 -15.60
N SER A 86 -19.77 15.08 -15.41
CA SER A 86 -20.81 14.35 -14.69
C SER A 86 -20.26 13.04 -14.11
N SER A 87 -20.95 12.46 -13.11
CA SER A 87 -20.60 11.15 -12.56
C SER A 87 -20.69 10.06 -13.62
N SER A 88 -21.65 10.19 -14.54
CA SER A 88 -21.79 9.29 -15.69
C SER A 88 -20.57 9.33 -16.60
N ALA A 89 -19.96 10.50 -16.83
CA ALA A 89 -18.77 10.60 -17.68
C ALA A 89 -17.56 9.89 -17.06
N ALA A 90 -17.37 10.00 -15.75
CA ALA A 90 -16.34 9.26 -15.03
C ALA A 90 -16.61 7.74 -15.08
N ASP A 91 -17.87 7.34 -14.88
CA ASP A 91 -18.28 5.94 -14.98
C ASP A 91 -18.07 5.38 -16.39
N ASP A 92 -18.44 6.12 -17.44
CA ASP A 92 -18.28 5.72 -18.84
C ASP A 92 -16.79 5.56 -19.20
N PHE A 93 -15.95 6.48 -18.72
CA PHE A 93 -14.50 6.35 -18.85
C PHE A 93 -14.01 5.05 -18.21
N LEU A 94 -14.39 4.76 -16.96
CA LEU A 94 -14.01 3.52 -16.28
C LEU A 94 -14.54 2.27 -17.00
N GLN A 95 -15.80 2.27 -17.44
CA GLN A 95 -16.38 1.15 -18.17
C GLN A 95 -15.66 0.92 -19.51
N SER A 96 -15.18 1.97 -20.18
CA SER A 96 -14.37 1.83 -21.40
C SER A 96 -13.05 1.09 -21.12
N LYS A 97 -12.43 1.30 -19.94
CA LYS A 97 -11.21 0.59 -19.52
C LYS A 97 -11.50 -0.88 -19.26
N VAL A 98 -12.57 -1.16 -18.53
CA VAL A 98 -13.03 -2.52 -18.25
C VAL A 98 -13.31 -3.26 -19.57
N TYR A 99 -14.04 -2.64 -20.49
CA TYR A 99 -14.33 -3.19 -21.82
C TYR A 99 -13.05 -3.48 -22.62
N ASN A 100 -12.09 -2.55 -22.63
CA ASN A 100 -10.80 -2.73 -23.30
C ASN A 100 -10.01 -3.92 -22.73
N ILE A 101 -9.99 -4.07 -21.41
CA ILE A 101 -9.33 -5.20 -20.73
C ILE A 101 -9.98 -6.53 -21.15
N PHE A 102 -11.30 -6.60 -21.18
CA PHE A 102 -12.03 -7.78 -21.67
C PHE A 102 -11.80 -8.05 -23.16
N SER A 103 -11.60 -7.00 -23.95
CA SER A 103 -11.28 -7.08 -25.38
C SER A 103 -9.81 -7.44 -25.66
N GLY A 104 -9.01 -7.73 -24.61
CA GLY A 104 -7.63 -8.20 -24.73
C GLY A 104 -6.57 -7.12 -24.67
N ARG A 105 -6.91 -5.85 -24.41
CA ARG A 105 -5.89 -4.83 -24.18
C ARG A 105 -5.10 -5.11 -22.89
N PRO A 106 -3.78 -4.85 -22.89
CA PRO A 106 -2.96 -5.02 -21.69
C PRO A 106 -3.44 -4.13 -20.54
N THR A 107 -3.80 -4.75 -19.41
CA THR A 107 -4.25 -4.05 -18.19
C THR A 107 -3.32 -2.92 -17.73
N PRO A 108 -1.97 -3.05 -17.76
CA PRO A 108 -1.09 -1.96 -17.35
C PRO A 108 -1.31 -0.67 -18.14
N LEU A 109 -1.61 -0.75 -19.44
CA LEU A 109 -1.84 0.44 -20.28
C LEU A 109 -3.10 1.19 -19.86
N GLU A 110 -4.19 0.47 -19.57
CA GLU A 110 -5.44 1.09 -19.13
C GLU A 110 -5.29 1.67 -17.71
N LEU A 111 -4.49 1.04 -16.83
CA LEU A 111 -4.14 1.61 -15.52
C LEU A 111 -3.29 2.88 -15.64
N PHE A 112 -2.32 2.92 -16.56
CA PHE A 112 -1.54 4.14 -16.82
C PHE A 112 -2.41 5.30 -17.30
N ASP A 113 -3.45 5.02 -18.08
CA ASP A 113 -4.39 6.05 -18.54
C ASP A 113 -5.24 6.61 -17.38
N ILE A 114 -5.64 5.77 -16.43
CA ILE A 114 -6.29 6.21 -15.17
C ILE A 114 -5.35 7.14 -14.38
N LEU A 115 -4.07 6.77 -14.23
CA LEU A 115 -3.09 7.59 -13.51
C LEU A 115 -2.82 8.93 -14.21
N GLU A 116 -2.88 8.96 -15.54
CA GLU A 116 -2.78 10.21 -16.33
C GLU A 116 -3.96 11.14 -16.04
N HIS A 117 -5.18 10.62 -15.99
CA HIS A 117 -6.37 11.40 -15.66
C HIS A 117 -6.32 11.96 -14.23
N TYR A 118 -5.77 11.23 -13.26
CA TYR A 118 -5.51 11.78 -11.92
C TYR A 118 -4.53 12.96 -11.94
N ALA A 119 -3.45 12.87 -12.71
CA ALA A 119 -2.50 13.99 -12.84
C ALA A 119 -3.15 15.20 -13.53
N GLN A 120 -3.93 14.99 -14.60
CA GLN A 120 -4.66 16.06 -15.29
C GLN A 120 -5.69 16.75 -14.40
N ASN A 121 -6.41 15.99 -13.58
CA ASN A 121 -7.32 16.55 -12.58
C ASN A 121 -6.56 17.41 -11.57
N CYS A 122 -5.38 16.98 -11.12
CA CYS A 122 -4.57 17.79 -10.24
C CYS A 122 -4.12 19.11 -10.88
N ASP A 123 -3.69 19.09 -12.15
CA ASP A 123 -3.33 20.28 -12.91
C ASP A 123 -4.50 21.27 -12.99
N SER A 124 -5.74 20.76 -13.17
CA SER A 124 -6.96 21.55 -13.17
C SER A 124 -7.26 22.21 -11.82
N VAL A 125 -7.14 21.45 -10.71
CA VAL A 125 -7.35 21.98 -9.35
C VAL A 125 -6.32 23.07 -9.04
N VAL A 126 -5.03 22.76 -9.22
CA VAL A 126 -3.92 23.68 -8.88
C VAL A 126 -3.94 24.92 -9.77
N GLY A 127 -4.30 24.77 -11.05
CA GLY A 127 -4.45 25.88 -11.99
C GLY A 127 -5.67 26.78 -11.73
N SER A 128 -6.63 26.34 -10.92
CA SER A 128 -7.83 27.12 -10.61
C SER A 128 -7.56 28.14 -9.51
N GLY A 129 -7.29 29.39 -9.91
CA GLY A 129 -6.99 30.48 -8.98
C GLY A 129 -8.11 30.76 -7.95
N SER A 130 -9.38 30.61 -8.35
CA SER A 130 -10.53 30.80 -7.45
C SER A 130 -10.62 29.71 -6.38
N VAL A 131 -10.46 28.44 -6.79
CA VAL A 131 -10.45 27.28 -5.88
C VAL A 131 -9.27 27.38 -4.92
N MET A 132 -8.07 27.65 -5.42
CA MET A 132 -6.88 27.79 -4.58
C MET A 132 -6.97 28.99 -3.62
N ALA A 133 -7.60 30.10 -4.02
CA ALA A 133 -7.87 31.22 -3.13
C ALA A 133 -8.89 30.86 -2.05
N GLN A 134 -9.92 30.08 -2.39
CA GLN A 134 -10.90 29.60 -1.41
C GLN A 134 -10.27 28.62 -0.40
N LEU A 135 -9.51 27.63 -0.87
CA LEU A 135 -8.83 26.67 -0.01
C LEU A 135 -7.86 27.36 0.99
N ARG A 136 -7.15 28.40 0.55
CA ARG A 136 -6.28 29.19 1.46
C ARG A 136 -7.07 29.97 2.52
N ARG A 137 -8.27 30.45 2.20
CA ARG A 137 -9.12 31.20 3.15
C ARG A 137 -9.71 30.32 4.25
N GLU A 138 -9.95 29.05 3.95
CA GLU A 138 -10.58 28.10 4.88
C GLU A 138 -9.74 27.79 6.13
N ARG A 139 -8.39 27.86 6.02
CA ARG A 139 -7.41 27.54 7.08
C ARG A 139 -7.65 26.16 7.71
N PHE A 140 -7.29 25.12 6.97
CA PHE A 140 -7.37 23.74 7.45
C PHE A 140 -6.24 23.40 8.43
N ASP A 141 -6.53 22.52 9.39
CA ASP A 141 -5.58 22.03 10.39
C ASP A 141 -4.88 20.73 9.96
N LEU A 142 -5.55 19.94 9.11
CA LEU A 142 -5.03 18.67 8.57
C LEU A 142 -5.63 18.40 7.19
N LEU A 143 -4.85 17.75 6.31
CA LEU A 143 -5.33 17.21 5.04
C LEU A 143 -5.21 15.67 5.03
N LEU A 144 -6.28 14.98 4.64
CA LEU A 144 -6.26 13.54 4.38
C LEU A 144 -6.06 13.27 2.88
N VAL A 145 -4.99 12.55 2.57
CA VAL A 145 -4.56 12.25 1.19
C VAL A 145 -4.79 10.78 0.87
N ASP A 146 -5.27 10.49 -0.33
CA ASP A 146 -5.20 9.15 -0.92
C ASP A 146 -3.98 9.05 -1.86
N PRO A 147 -3.05 8.11 -1.67
CA PRO A 147 -1.86 8.03 -2.51
C PRO A 147 -2.16 7.55 -3.94
N ASN A 148 -3.35 6.98 -4.20
CA ASN A 148 -3.78 6.65 -5.56
C ASN A 148 -4.01 7.90 -6.42
N GLU A 149 -4.48 9.00 -5.81
CA GLU A 149 -4.57 10.32 -6.44
C GLU A 149 -3.72 11.33 -5.66
N MET A 150 -2.47 11.51 -6.10
CA MET A 150 -1.44 12.22 -5.35
C MET A 150 -1.64 13.74 -5.24
N CYS A 151 -2.73 14.30 -5.78
CA CYS A 151 -2.96 15.75 -5.73
C CYS A 151 -3.06 16.29 -4.29
N GLY A 152 -3.57 15.48 -3.36
CA GLY A 152 -3.64 15.87 -1.95
C GLY A 152 -2.27 16.23 -1.36
N PHE A 153 -1.18 15.58 -1.79
CA PHE A 153 0.19 15.94 -1.37
C PHE A 153 0.57 17.34 -1.83
N VAL A 154 0.30 17.66 -3.10
CA VAL A 154 0.57 18.97 -3.70
C VAL A 154 -0.25 20.06 -3.01
N LEU A 155 -1.54 19.81 -2.78
CA LEU A 155 -2.43 20.76 -2.10
C LEU A 155 -2.00 21.01 -0.66
N ALA A 156 -1.63 19.97 0.09
CA ALA A 156 -1.16 20.13 1.47
C ALA A 156 0.11 21.00 1.53
N HIS A 157 1.03 20.80 0.57
CA HIS A 157 2.23 21.61 0.44
C HIS A 157 1.92 23.08 0.13
N ILE A 158 1.05 23.35 -0.86
CA ILE A 158 0.65 24.72 -1.23
C ILE A 158 -0.04 25.45 -0.06
N LEU A 159 -0.83 24.73 0.73
CA LEU A 159 -1.56 25.28 1.87
C LEU A 159 -0.70 25.38 3.14
N GLY A 160 0.45 24.72 3.19
CA GLY A 160 1.30 24.64 4.39
C GLY A 160 0.68 23.85 5.53
N VAL A 161 -0.16 22.85 5.21
CA VAL A 161 -0.96 22.08 6.17
C VAL A 161 -0.34 20.69 6.36
N PRO A 162 -0.21 20.16 7.59
CA PRO A 162 0.24 18.79 7.78
C PRO A 162 -0.78 17.81 7.19
N TYR A 163 -0.30 16.66 6.74
CA TYR A 163 -1.17 15.66 6.12
C TYR A 163 -0.91 14.25 6.63
N ALA A 164 -1.98 13.48 6.67
CA ALA A 164 -1.97 12.05 6.91
C ALA A 164 -2.46 11.34 5.66
N VAL A 165 -1.86 10.19 5.38
CA VAL A 165 -2.21 9.39 4.21
C VAL A 165 -3.20 8.33 4.62
N PHE A 166 -4.28 8.19 3.86
CA PHE A 166 -5.24 7.11 3.96
C PHE A 166 -5.22 6.33 2.65
N SER A 167 -4.53 5.20 2.63
CA SER A 167 -4.43 4.36 1.43
C SER A 167 -5.61 3.41 1.34
N THR A 168 -6.49 3.69 0.39
CA THR A 168 -7.71 2.93 0.06
C THR A 168 -7.45 1.70 -0.81
N GLY A 169 -6.25 1.58 -1.39
CA GLY A 169 -5.79 0.42 -2.18
C GLY A 169 -4.57 -0.25 -1.55
N LEU A 170 -4.00 -1.22 -2.25
CA LEU A 170 -2.80 -1.92 -1.81
C LEU A 170 -1.52 -1.10 -2.13
N TRP A 171 -1.32 0.04 -1.46
CA TRP A 171 0.00 0.68 -1.41
C TRP A 171 0.88 0.07 -0.34
N TYR A 172 2.11 -0.26 -0.70
CA TYR A 172 3.01 -0.92 0.23
C TYR A 172 3.84 0.09 1.04
N PRO A 173 4.00 -0.15 2.35
CA PRO A 173 4.87 0.63 3.24
C PRO A 173 6.30 0.91 2.71
N ALA A 174 6.78 0.12 1.73
CA ALA A 174 8.11 0.28 1.13
C ALA A 174 8.30 1.63 0.42
N GLU A 175 7.25 2.16 -0.20
CA GLU A 175 7.28 3.49 -0.83
C GLU A 175 7.58 4.60 0.18
N VAL A 176 7.31 4.30 1.45
CA VAL A 176 7.34 5.25 2.55
C VAL A 176 8.35 4.81 3.59
N GLY A 177 9.40 4.09 3.17
CA GLY A 177 10.57 3.78 4.00
C GLY A 177 10.40 2.63 4.99
N ALA A 178 9.23 2.00 5.09
CA ALA A 178 9.09 0.81 5.91
C ALA A 178 9.78 -0.40 5.24
N PRO A 179 10.47 -1.26 6.00
CA PRO A 179 11.24 -2.34 5.41
C PRO A 179 10.37 -3.29 4.57
N ALA A 180 10.92 -3.72 3.43
CA ALA A 180 10.35 -4.74 2.57
C ALA A 180 11.40 -5.82 2.26
N PRO A 181 11.64 -6.76 3.19
CA PRO A 181 12.56 -7.86 2.93
C PRO A 181 12.04 -8.74 1.79
N LEU A 182 12.60 -8.57 0.59
CA LEU A 182 12.16 -9.26 -0.64
C LEU A 182 12.31 -10.79 -0.58
N ALA A 183 12.98 -11.30 0.46
CA ALA A 183 13.11 -12.71 0.75
C ALA A 183 11.79 -13.38 1.13
N TYR A 184 10.85 -12.65 1.73
CA TYR A 184 9.56 -13.19 2.20
C TYR A 184 8.40 -12.19 2.12
N VAL A 185 8.64 -10.90 1.84
CA VAL A 185 7.55 -9.95 1.60
C VAL A 185 7.28 -9.90 0.10
N PRO A 186 6.13 -10.40 -0.38
CA PRO A 186 5.78 -10.33 -1.79
C PRO A 186 5.45 -8.87 -2.17
N GLU A 187 5.95 -8.46 -3.32
CA GLU A 187 5.67 -7.17 -3.92
C GLU A 187 4.27 -7.18 -4.56
N PHE A 188 3.60 -6.03 -4.56
CA PHE A 188 2.34 -5.84 -5.27
C PHE A 188 2.45 -6.24 -6.75
N ASN A 189 1.42 -6.88 -7.30
CA ASN A 189 1.39 -7.49 -8.64
C ASN A 189 2.37 -8.66 -8.86
N SER A 190 3.15 -9.09 -7.87
CA SER A 190 3.96 -10.32 -8.03
C SER A 190 3.10 -11.58 -8.01
N LEU A 191 1.92 -11.52 -7.37
CA LEU A 191 1.01 -12.65 -7.12
C LEU A 191 1.69 -13.81 -6.36
N LEU A 192 2.70 -13.48 -5.56
CA LEU A 192 3.44 -14.41 -4.72
C LEU A 192 2.93 -14.38 -3.27
N THR A 193 3.36 -15.36 -2.49
CA THR A 193 3.08 -15.46 -1.05
C THR A 193 4.33 -15.17 -0.24
N ASP A 194 4.21 -15.18 1.09
CA ASP A 194 5.35 -15.09 2.01
C ASP A 194 6.28 -16.31 2.00
N HIS A 195 5.85 -17.39 1.35
CA HIS A 195 6.68 -18.56 1.07
C HIS A 195 7.09 -18.56 -0.41
N MET A 196 8.38 -18.33 -0.66
CA MET A 196 8.92 -18.23 -2.02
C MET A 196 10.14 -19.13 -2.22
N THR A 197 10.18 -19.80 -3.37
CA THR A 197 11.38 -20.44 -3.92
C THR A 197 12.40 -19.41 -4.39
N LEU A 198 13.62 -19.84 -4.75
CA LEU A 198 14.64 -18.94 -5.28
C LEU A 198 14.16 -18.19 -6.53
N VAL A 199 13.54 -18.89 -7.49
CA VAL A 199 13.03 -18.27 -8.71
C VAL A 199 11.95 -17.25 -8.39
N GLN A 200 11.02 -17.58 -7.48
CA GLN A 200 9.99 -16.64 -7.05
C GLN A 200 10.58 -15.41 -6.35
N ARG A 201 11.65 -15.56 -5.55
CA ARG A 201 12.35 -14.39 -4.96
C ARG A 201 13.04 -13.53 -6.01
N VAL A 202 13.58 -14.13 -7.08
CA VAL A 202 14.11 -13.37 -8.23
C VAL A 202 12.98 -12.60 -8.91
N THR A 203 11.85 -13.26 -9.21
CA THR A 203 10.66 -12.60 -9.77
C THR A 203 10.18 -11.46 -8.88
N ASN A 204 10.04 -11.70 -7.58
CA ASN A 204 9.64 -10.70 -6.60
C ASN A 204 10.58 -9.48 -6.63
N THR A 205 11.89 -9.73 -6.71
CA THR A 205 12.91 -8.66 -6.77
C THR A 205 12.80 -7.86 -8.07
N VAL A 206 12.57 -8.51 -9.21
CA VAL A 206 12.38 -7.82 -10.49
C VAL A 206 11.12 -6.97 -10.47
N VAL A 207 10.01 -7.49 -9.95
CA VAL A 207 8.74 -6.75 -9.81
C VAL A 207 8.92 -5.55 -8.89
N TYR A 208 9.60 -5.73 -7.75
CA TYR A 208 9.96 -4.63 -6.84
C TYR A 208 10.77 -3.55 -7.54
N LEU A 209 11.85 -3.90 -8.24
CA LEU A 209 12.67 -2.91 -8.94
C LEU A 209 11.87 -2.19 -10.03
N ALA A 210 11.05 -2.92 -10.79
CA ALA A 210 10.19 -2.34 -11.81
C ALA A 210 9.15 -1.38 -11.21
N SER A 211 8.51 -1.72 -10.08
CA SER A 211 7.53 -0.86 -9.40
C SER A 211 8.20 0.42 -8.91
N ARG A 212 9.33 0.31 -8.21
CA ARG A 212 10.08 1.47 -7.67
C ARG A 212 10.56 2.40 -8.77
N ILE A 213 11.13 1.84 -9.84
CA ILE A 213 11.59 2.62 -10.99
C ILE A 213 10.40 3.28 -11.70
N GLY A 214 9.29 2.56 -11.88
CA GLY A 214 8.07 3.09 -12.50
C GLY A 214 7.49 4.28 -11.73
N VAL A 215 7.36 4.17 -10.41
CA VAL A 215 6.87 5.28 -9.56
C VAL A 215 7.79 6.50 -9.69
N GLN A 216 9.10 6.29 -9.55
CA GLN A 216 10.10 7.37 -9.55
C GLN A 216 10.27 8.06 -10.91
N LEU A 217 10.19 7.31 -12.01
CA LEU A 217 10.47 7.84 -13.35
C LEU A 217 9.20 8.21 -14.15
N LEU A 218 8.05 7.62 -13.84
CA LEU A 218 6.82 7.80 -14.62
C LEU A 218 5.69 8.49 -13.84
N VAL A 219 5.57 8.25 -12.53
CA VAL A 219 4.43 8.77 -11.74
C VAL A 219 4.77 10.11 -11.09
N LEU A 220 5.79 10.14 -10.22
CA LEU A 220 6.16 11.36 -9.47
C LEU A 220 6.51 12.54 -10.40
N PRO A 221 7.27 12.37 -11.51
CA PRO A 221 7.65 13.49 -12.37
C PRO A 221 6.47 14.20 -13.04
N LYS A 222 5.31 13.54 -13.19
CA LYS A 222 4.09 14.19 -13.73
C LYS A 222 3.62 15.29 -12.79
N TYR A 223 3.62 15.02 -11.49
CA TYR A 223 3.22 15.98 -10.47
C TYR A 223 4.32 17.03 -10.22
N ASP A 224 5.60 16.67 -10.32
CA ASP A 224 6.71 17.66 -10.30
C ASP A 224 6.55 18.71 -11.41
N ARG A 225 6.14 18.27 -12.61
CA ARG A 225 5.87 19.17 -13.75
C ARG A 225 4.70 20.11 -13.47
N ILE A 226 3.65 19.63 -12.80
CA ILE A 226 2.50 20.46 -12.39
C ILE A 226 2.97 21.52 -11.39
N MET A 227 3.72 21.13 -10.36
CA MET A 227 4.27 22.06 -9.37
C MET A 227 5.17 23.12 -10.00
N TYR A 228 6.03 22.72 -10.95
CA TYR A 228 6.88 23.65 -11.71
C TYR A 228 6.05 24.61 -12.56
N ARG A 229 5.07 24.10 -13.32
CA ARG A 229 4.20 24.89 -14.21
C ARG A 229 3.43 25.97 -13.45
N HIS A 230 2.91 25.64 -12.28
CA HIS A 230 2.15 26.56 -11.44
C HIS A 230 3.01 27.33 -10.43
N ALA A 231 4.34 27.27 -10.56
CA ALA A 231 5.30 27.95 -9.70
C ALA A 231 5.04 27.75 -8.20
N VAL A 232 4.72 26.52 -7.79
CA VAL A 232 4.42 26.15 -6.40
C VAL A 232 5.59 26.50 -5.48
N GLN A 233 5.29 27.16 -4.36
CA GLN A 233 6.26 27.58 -3.35
C GLN A 233 5.92 27.01 -1.97
N PRO A 234 6.93 26.66 -1.15
CA PRO A 234 8.36 26.62 -1.50
C PRO A 234 8.67 25.50 -2.52
N PRO A 235 9.80 25.55 -3.24
CA PRO A 235 10.14 24.48 -4.18
C PRO A 235 10.34 23.17 -3.44
N ALA A 236 9.72 22.10 -3.93
CA ALA A 236 9.84 20.75 -3.39
C ALA A 236 9.66 19.75 -4.53
N SER A 237 10.14 18.52 -4.33
CA SER A 237 9.85 17.39 -5.19
C SER A 237 8.70 16.55 -4.64
N MET A 238 7.97 15.87 -5.51
CA MET A 238 6.91 14.94 -5.10
C MET A 238 7.43 13.79 -4.25
N HIS A 239 8.68 13.39 -4.45
CA HIS A 239 9.31 12.41 -3.58
C HIS A 239 9.40 12.91 -2.13
N GLU A 240 9.81 14.16 -1.91
CA GLU A 240 9.84 14.79 -0.58
C GLU A 240 8.43 14.93 0.00
N LEU A 241 7.43 15.25 -0.82
CA LEU A 241 6.04 15.33 -0.37
C LEU A 241 5.47 13.96 0.04
N VAL A 242 5.80 12.88 -0.67
CA VAL A 242 5.36 11.54 -0.23
C VAL A 242 6.03 11.17 1.10
N GLN A 243 7.33 11.44 1.24
CA GLN A 243 8.11 11.17 2.47
C GLN A 243 7.75 12.09 3.65
N GLY A 244 7.18 13.28 3.40
CA GLY A 244 6.80 14.25 4.42
C GLY A 244 5.53 13.91 5.21
N SER A 245 4.82 12.86 4.80
CA SER A 245 3.61 12.37 5.46
C SER A 245 3.81 12.13 6.96
N ARG A 246 2.84 12.56 7.78
CA ARG A 246 2.90 12.42 9.25
C ARG A 246 2.51 11.03 9.73
N LEU A 247 1.60 10.38 9.01
CA LEU A 247 1.10 9.04 9.31
C LEU A 247 0.61 8.38 8.03
N TRP A 248 0.75 7.07 7.97
CA TRP A 248 0.22 6.22 6.91
C TRP A 248 -0.81 5.27 7.48
N MET A 249 -2.07 5.48 7.14
CA MET A 249 -3.17 4.56 7.43
C MET A 249 -3.39 3.70 6.19
N LEU A 250 -3.15 2.40 6.30
CA LEU A 250 -3.34 1.44 5.23
C LEU A 250 -4.68 0.75 5.42
N CYS A 251 -5.52 0.72 4.39
CA CYS A 251 -6.76 -0.07 4.36
C CYS A 251 -6.46 -1.58 4.22
N THR A 252 -5.47 -2.05 4.96
CA THR A 252 -4.98 -3.42 5.02
C THR A 252 -5.33 -4.01 6.39
N ASP A 253 -5.80 -5.25 6.40
CA ASP A 253 -6.10 -5.99 7.62
C ASP A 253 -5.05 -7.08 7.87
N LEU A 254 -4.56 -7.17 9.11
CA LEU A 254 -3.49 -8.11 9.48
C LEU A 254 -3.93 -9.57 9.49
N ALA A 255 -5.23 -9.88 9.57
CA ALA A 255 -5.72 -11.25 9.45
C ALA A 255 -5.47 -11.79 8.02
N LEU A 256 -5.75 -10.95 7.02
CA LEU A 256 -5.62 -11.30 5.59
C LEU A 256 -4.20 -11.10 5.07
N GLU A 257 -3.48 -10.09 5.54
CA GLU A 257 -2.14 -9.73 5.06
C GLU A 257 -1.05 -10.74 5.49
N PHE A 258 0.06 -10.77 4.75
CA PHE A 258 1.25 -11.51 5.14
C PHE A 258 2.07 -10.74 6.20
N PRO A 259 2.57 -11.40 7.26
CA PRO A 259 3.37 -10.74 8.27
C PRO A 259 4.61 -10.04 7.68
N ARG A 260 4.83 -8.79 8.07
CA ARG A 260 5.96 -7.99 7.60
C ARG A 260 6.41 -6.95 8.62
N PRO A 261 7.65 -6.43 8.50
CA PRO A 261 8.08 -5.29 9.30
C PRO A 261 7.27 -4.04 8.94
N THR A 262 6.96 -3.24 9.96
CA THR A 262 6.27 -1.95 9.83
C THR A 262 6.99 -0.86 10.64
N LEU A 263 6.63 0.40 10.41
CA LEU A 263 7.16 1.55 11.16
C LEU A 263 6.10 2.10 12.12
N PRO A 264 6.49 2.80 13.21
CA PRO A 264 5.54 3.29 14.22
C PRO A 264 4.48 4.26 13.69
N HIS A 265 4.76 4.96 12.59
CA HIS A 265 3.82 5.88 11.94
C HIS A 265 2.98 5.21 10.83
N VAL A 266 3.02 3.89 10.71
CA VAL A 266 2.19 3.09 9.79
C VAL A 266 1.15 2.31 10.60
N VAL A 267 -0.12 2.52 10.29
CA VAL A 267 -1.27 1.97 11.00
C VAL A 267 -2.16 1.20 10.04
N TYR A 268 -2.61 0.02 10.48
CA TYR A 268 -3.53 -0.83 9.73
C TYR A 268 -4.98 -0.55 10.14
N VAL A 269 -5.81 -0.20 9.14
CA VAL A 269 -7.21 0.19 9.26
C VAL A 269 -8.10 -0.48 8.19
N GLY A 270 -7.73 -1.69 7.74
CA GLY A 270 -8.56 -2.49 6.83
C GLY A 270 -9.95 -2.80 7.42
N GLY A 271 -10.96 -2.86 6.56
CA GLY A 271 -12.35 -3.14 6.97
C GLY A 271 -13.14 -1.90 7.42
N ILE A 272 -12.85 -0.70 6.90
CA ILE A 272 -13.60 0.53 7.22
C ILE A 272 -15.12 0.40 7.05
N LEU A 273 -15.55 -0.33 6.02
CA LEU A 273 -16.96 -0.46 5.65
C LEU A 273 -17.65 -1.69 6.24
N THR A 274 -16.93 -2.52 7.01
CA THR A 274 -17.54 -3.72 7.60
C THR A 274 -18.45 -3.33 8.76
N MET A 275 -19.57 -4.02 8.91
CA MET A 275 -20.50 -3.75 9.99
C MET A 275 -21.39 -4.96 10.30
N PRO A 276 -21.97 -5.05 11.52
CA PRO A 276 -22.99 -6.04 11.80
C PRO A 276 -24.14 -5.96 10.78
N PRO A 277 -24.74 -7.10 10.40
CA PRO A 277 -25.80 -7.11 9.40
C PRO A 277 -27.05 -6.42 9.94
N LYS A 278 -27.66 -5.58 9.12
CA LYS A 278 -28.99 -5.00 9.35
C LYS A 278 -30.08 -5.93 8.80
N PRO A 279 -31.34 -5.78 9.26
CA PRO A 279 -32.45 -6.51 8.66
C PRO A 279 -32.54 -6.26 7.16
N LEU A 280 -32.69 -7.34 6.38
CA LEU A 280 -32.80 -7.26 4.93
C LEU A 280 -34.14 -6.63 4.52
N PRO A 281 -34.17 -5.80 3.45
CA PRO A 281 -35.41 -5.37 2.83
C PRO A 281 -36.25 -6.58 2.39
N GLU A 282 -37.58 -6.43 2.40
CA GLU A 282 -38.54 -7.51 2.16
C GLU A 282 -38.27 -8.30 0.87
N GLU A 283 -37.90 -7.60 -0.21
CA GLU A 283 -37.61 -8.21 -1.51
C GLU A 283 -36.42 -9.19 -1.51
N PHE A 284 -35.44 -8.97 -0.61
CA PHE A 284 -34.27 -9.83 -0.44
C PHE A 284 -34.59 -10.90 0.60
N ALA A 285 -35.23 -10.52 1.71
CA ALA A 285 -35.67 -11.43 2.76
C ALA A 285 -36.56 -12.55 2.19
N ALA A 286 -37.53 -12.23 1.34
CA ALA A 286 -38.42 -13.23 0.71
C ALA A 286 -37.64 -14.23 -0.15
N TRP A 287 -36.59 -13.79 -0.86
CA TRP A 287 -35.77 -14.66 -1.69
C TRP A 287 -34.85 -15.57 -0.87
N VAL A 288 -34.24 -15.05 0.20
CA VAL A 288 -33.23 -15.76 1.00
C VAL A 288 -33.80 -16.56 2.17
N ASN A 289 -34.99 -16.22 2.67
CA ASN A 289 -35.64 -16.99 3.74
C ASN A 289 -36.24 -18.29 3.21
N ASP A 290 -36.73 -18.26 1.97
CA ASP A 290 -37.15 -19.44 1.22
C ASP A 290 -35.93 -20.15 0.62
N THR A 291 -34.88 -20.33 1.41
CA THR A 291 -33.76 -21.18 1.06
C THR A 291 -33.87 -22.37 1.98
N ASP A 292 -34.18 -23.53 1.40
CA ASP A 292 -34.20 -24.81 2.11
C ASP A 292 -32.84 -25.06 2.80
N GLU A 293 -32.57 -26.30 3.22
CA GLU A 293 -31.29 -26.70 3.84
C GLU A 293 -30.04 -26.29 3.03
N HIS A 294 -30.18 -26.06 1.72
CA HIS A 294 -29.10 -25.67 0.81
C HIS A 294 -28.56 -24.24 1.01
N GLY A 295 -29.37 -23.28 1.47
CA GLY A 295 -28.96 -21.87 1.62
C GLY A 295 -28.80 -21.12 0.28
N PHE A 296 -28.03 -20.03 0.27
CA PHE A 296 -27.81 -19.21 -0.95
C PHE A 296 -26.38 -18.70 -1.14
N VAL A 297 -26.10 -18.26 -2.36
CA VAL A 297 -24.84 -17.66 -2.81
C VAL A 297 -25.05 -16.18 -3.17
N VAL A 298 -24.13 -15.34 -2.73
CA VAL A 298 -24.07 -13.93 -3.16
C VAL A 298 -23.05 -13.81 -4.29
N VAL A 299 -23.38 -13.06 -5.35
CA VAL A 299 -22.49 -12.83 -6.50
C VAL A 299 -22.37 -11.34 -6.77
N SER A 300 -21.14 -10.80 -6.74
CA SER A 300 -20.91 -9.37 -6.99
C SER A 300 -19.50 -9.10 -7.52
N PHE A 301 -19.42 -8.41 -8.65
CA PHE A 301 -18.16 -7.95 -9.25
C PHE A 301 -17.82 -6.50 -8.90
N GLY A 302 -18.47 -5.94 -7.85
CA GLY A 302 -18.16 -4.62 -7.31
C GLY A 302 -18.75 -3.45 -8.09
N ALA A 303 -18.89 -2.30 -7.43
CA ALA A 303 -19.58 -1.13 -7.99
C ALA A 303 -18.94 -0.60 -9.29
N GLY A 304 -17.62 -0.71 -9.42
CA GLY A 304 -16.84 -0.23 -10.57
C GLY A 304 -16.90 -1.12 -11.82
N VAL A 305 -17.48 -2.33 -11.73
CA VAL A 305 -17.65 -3.24 -12.86
C VAL A 305 -19.14 -3.35 -13.16
N LYS A 306 -19.61 -2.57 -14.14
CA LYS A 306 -20.98 -2.68 -14.65
C LYS A 306 -21.03 -3.60 -15.87
N TYR A 307 -19.98 -3.58 -16.69
CA TYR A 307 -19.84 -4.47 -17.83
C TYR A 307 -19.08 -5.75 -17.47
N LEU A 308 -19.69 -6.90 -17.76
CA LEU A 308 -19.03 -8.20 -17.88
C LEU A 308 -19.17 -8.66 -19.33
N SER A 309 -18.13 -9.28 -19.90
CA SER A 309 -18.22 -9.80 -21.27
C SER A 309 -19.27 -10.91 -21.36
N ASP A 310 -19.84 -11.10 -22.56
CA ASP A 310 -20.84 -12.14 -22.83
C ASP A 310 -20.31 -13.53 -22.47
N ASP A 311 -19.04 -13.82 -22.78
CA ASP A 311 -18.38 -15.09 -22.45
C ASP A 311 -18.35 -15.34 -20.94
N ILE A 312 -17.94 -14.34 -20.15
CA ILE A 312 -17.85 -14.47 -18.69
C ILE A 312 -19.24 -14.58 -18.08
N SER A 313 -20.17 -13.73 -18.50
CA SER A 313 -21.55 -13.75 -18.01
C SER A 313 -22.25 -15.07 -18.34
N TYR A 314 -21.98 -15.65 -19.51
CA TYR A 314 -22.50 -16.96 -19.94
C TYR A 314 -21.93 -18.11 -19.09
N LYS A 315 -20.60 -18.13 -18.85
CA LYS A 315 -19.95 -19.13 -17.99
C LYS A 315 -20.45 -19.04 -16.54
N LEU A 316 -20.59 -17.83 -16.01
CA LEU A 316 -21.15 -17.58 -14.66
C LEU A 316 -22.58 -18.13 -14.56
N ALA A 317 -23.47 -17.74 -15.47
CA ALA A 317 -24.86 -18.20 -15.49
C ALA A 317 -24.98 -19.72 -15.64
N GLY A 318 -24.16 -20.32 -16.51
CA GLY A 318 -24.14 -21.76 -16.75
C GLY A 318 -23.69 -22.59 -15.56
N ALA A 319 -22.72 -22.10 -14.79
CA ALA A 319 -22.28 -22.73 -13.55
C ALA A 319 -23.30 -22.54 -12.42
N LEU A 320 -23.79 -21.30 -12.25
CA LEU A 320 -24.71 -20.93 -11.17
C LEU A 320 -26.07 -21.65 -11.28
N ARG A 321 -26.60 -21.86 -12.50
CA ARG A 321 -27.86 -22.60 -12.71
C ARG A 321 -27.82 -24.06 -12.27
N ARG A 322 -26.63 -24.64 -12.13
CA ARG A 322 -26.42 -26.04 -11.72
C ARG A 322 -26.39 -26.20 -10.21
N LEU A 323 -26.32 -25.11 -9.46
CA LEU A 323 -26.29 -25.13 -8.00
C LEU A 323 -27.69 -25.39 -7.45
N ASN A 324 -27.77 -26.16 -6.36
CA ASN A 324 -29.02 -26.34 -5.60
C ASN A 324 -29.37 -25.10 -4.76
N GLN A 325 -28.39 -24.22 -4.54
CA GLN A 325 -28.55 -22.96 -3.84
C GLN A 325 -29.30 -21.94 -4.70
N LYS A 326 -30.10 -21.09 -4.04
CA LYS A 326 -30.52 -19.83 -4.66
C LYS A 326 -29.31 -18.90 -4.80
N VAL A 327 -29.38 -18.00 -5.77
CA VAL A 327 -28.32 -17.06 -6.09
C VAL A 327 -28.90 -15.66 -6.16
N ILE A 328 -28.22 -14.70 -5.53
CA ILE A 328 -28.47 -13.27 -5.74
C ILE A 328 -27.24 -12.71 -6.44
N TRP A 329 -27.42 -12.20 -7.64
CA TRP A 329 -26.32 -11.69 -8.45
C TRP A 329 -26.54 -10.23 -8.81
N ARG A 330 -25.63 -9.37 -8.33
CA ARG A 330 -25.56 -7.99 -8.80
C ARG A 330 -25.02 -7.97 -10.22
N PHE A 331 -25.88 -7.57 -11.16
CA PHE A 331 -25.59 -7.58 -12.59
C PHE A 331 -26.30 -6.41 -13.26
N SER A 332 -25.60 -5.76 -14.18
CA SER A 332 -26.13 -4.68 -15.01
C SER A 332 -26.09 -5.08 -16.48
N GLY A 333 -27.11 -4.70 -17.25
CA GLY A 333 -27.19 -4.98 -18.68
C GLY A 333 -28.09 -6.15 -19.04
N VAL A 334 -27.84 -6.76 -20.20
CA VAL A 334 -28.71 -7.81 -20.75
C VAL A 334 -28.50 -9.13 -20.01
N PRO A 335 -29.55 -9.74 -19.43
CA PRO A 335 -29.43 -11.02 -18.74
C PRO A 335 -28.82 -12.12 -19.62
N PRO A 336 -27.92 -12.97 -19.09
CA PRO A 336 -27.35 -14.09 -19.85
C PRO A 336 -28.43 -15.04 -20.36
N LYS A 337 -28.30 -15.51 -21.60
CA LYS A 337 -29.31 -16.36 -22.26
C LYS A 337 -29.55 -17.71 -21.57
N ASN A 338 -28.56 -18.20 -20.82
CA ASN A 338 -28.57 -19.48 -20.10
C ASN A 338 -28.80 -19.30 -18.59
N LEU A 339 -29.33 -18.17 -18.13
CA LEU A 339 -29.62 -17.90 -16.72
C LEU A 339 -30.61 -18.93 -16.13
N GLY A 340 -30.26 -19.49 -14.97
CA GLY A 340 -31.12 -20.43 -14.24
C GLY A 340 -32.22 -19.73 -13.44
N ASN A 341 -33.32 -20.45 -13.19
CA ASN A 341 -34.44 -19.98 -12.35
C ASN A 341 -34.05 -19.79 -10.87
N ASN A 342 -32.97 -20.42 -10.41
CA ASN A 342 -32.41 -20.27 -9.08
C ASN A 342 -31.66 -18.94 -8.88
N THR A 343 -31.49 -18.13 -9.93
CA THR A 343 -30.69 -16.90 -9.88
C THR A 343 -31.55 -15.65 -10.06
N LYS A 344 -31.53 -14.76 -9.05
CA LYS A 344 -32.14 -13.43 -9.11
C LYS A 344 -31.08 -12.38 -9.46
N LEU A 345 -31.26 -11.72 -10.61
CA LEU A 345 -30.44 -10.57 -10.99
C LEU A 345 -30.98 -9.30 -10.34
N VAL A 346 -30.08 -8.46 -9.83
CA VAL A 346 -30.41 -7.16 -9.22
C VAL A 346 -29.37 -6.11 -9.61
N GLU A 347 -29.77 -4.85 -9.73
CA GLU A 347 -28.82 -3.75 -10.01
C GLU A 347 -28.02 -3.34 -8.75
N TRP A 348 -28.64 -3.49 -7.58
CA TRP A 348 -28.06 -3.17 -6.29
C TRP A 348 -28.53 -4.15 -5.21
N MET A 349 -27.72 -4.36 -4.18
CA MET A 349 -28.07 -5.21 -3.04
C MET A 349 -27.37 -4.75 -1.75
N PRO A 350 -27.96 -5.00 -0.56
CA PRO A 350 -27.29 -4.79 0.72
C PRO A 350 -26.26 -5.91 0.97
N GLN A 351 -25.11 -5.83 0.30
CA GLN A 351 -24.11 -6.90 0.25
C GLN A 351 -23.62 -7.32 1.64
N ASN A 352 -23.24 -6.37 2.49
CA ASN A 352 -22.82 -6.66 3.87
C ASN A 352 -23.87 -7.48 4.64
N ASP A 353 -25.14 -7.09 4.52
CA ASP A 353 -26.24 -7.71 5.26
C ASP A 353 -26.57 -9.10 4.72
N LEU A 354 -26.51 -9.28 3.40
CA LEU A 354 -26.63 -10.59 2.76
C LEU A 354 -25.48 -11.51 3.17
N LEU A 355 -24.24 -11.03 3.21
CA LEU A 355 -23.10 -11.82 3.67
C LEU A 355 -23.22 -12.20 5.15
N GLY A 356 -23.78 -11.31 5.98
CA GLY A 356 -24.05 -11.59 7.39
C GLY A 356 -25.30 -12.46 7.65
N HIS A 357 -26.03 -12.86 6.62
CA HIS A 357 -27.19 -13.75 6.79
C HIS A 357 -26.77 -15.19 7.08
N ARG A 358 -27.47 -15.85 8.01
CA ARG A 358 -27.14 -17.22 8.49
C ARG A 358 -27.12 -18.29 7.39
N ASN A 359 -27.91 -18.11 6.33
CA ASN A 359 -28.04 -19.07 5.23
C ASN A 359 -27.03 -18.82 4.08
N THR A 360 -26.14 -17.84 4.20
CA THR A 360 -25.13 -17.55 3.18
C THR A 360 -24.04 -18.61 3.20
N ARG A 361 -23.88 -19.31 2.07
CA ARG A 361 -22.92 -20.40 1.93
C ARG A 361 -21.58 -19.95 1.37
N ALA A 362 -21.61 -19.11 0.34
CA ALA A 362 -20.41 -18.64 -0.33
C ALA A 362 -20.62 -17.27 -0.97
N PHE A 363 -19.51 -16.61 -1.25
CA PHE A 363 -19.47 -15.36 -2.01
C PHE A 363 -18.66 -15.55 -3.29
N LEU A 364 -19.26 -15.26 -4.45
CA LEU A 364 -18.56 -15.20 -5.72
C LEU A 364 -18.24 -13.73 -6.03
N SER A 365 -16.95 -13.41 -6.09
CA SER A 365 -16.49 -12.03 -6.15
C SER A 365 -15.41 -11.79 -7.21
N HIS A 366 -15.34 -10.57 -7.72
CA HIS A 366 -14.14 -10.08 -8.39
C HIS A 366 -12.92 -9.93 -7.47
N GLY A 367 -13.04 -10.04 -6.15
CA GLY A 367 -11.90 -9.89 -5.23
C GLY A 367 -11.57 -8.46 -4.83
N GLY A 368 -12.48 -7.49 -5.03
CA GLY A 368 -12.30 -6.13 -4.52
C GLY A 368 -12.17 -6.09 -2.99
N LEU A 369 -11.19 -5.33 -2.50
CA LEU A 369 -10.73 -5.36 -1.11
C LEU A 369 -11.85 -5.18 -0.07
N ASN A 370 -12.73 -4.19 -0.27
CA ASN A 370 -13.86 -3.95 0.65
C ASN A 370 -14.82 -5.15 0.72
N SER A 371 -15.14 -5.76 -0.42
CA SER A 371 -16.05 -6.91 -0.48
C SER A 371 -15.42 -8.15 0.16
N ILE A 372 -14.10 -8.31 0.05
CA ILE A 372 -13.37 -9.38 0.74
C ILE A 372 -13.36 -9.14 2.25
N TYR A 373 -13.22 -7.91 2.73
CA TYR A 373 -13.35 -7.63 4.15
C TYR A 373 -14.75 -7.86 4.68
N GLU A 374 -15.82 -7.54 3.94
CA GLU A 374 -17.18 -7.90 4.34
C GLU A 374 -17.35 -9.43 4.45
N ALA A 375 -16.85 -10.18 3.45
CA ALA A 375 -16.90 -11.65 3.48
C ALA A 375 -16.10 -12.23 4.66
N MET A 376 -14.91 -11.70 4.92
CA MET A 376 -14.07 -12.09 6.05
C MET A 376 -14.73 -11.73 7.38
N TYR A 377 -15.29 -10.53 7.50
CA TYR A 377 -16.02 -10.09 8.67
C TYR A 377 -17.19 -11.02 8.99
N HIS A 378 -17.92 -11.52 8.00
CA HIS A 378 -19.03 -12.46 8.23
C HIS A 378 -18.62 -13.95 8.19
N GLY A 379 -17.34 -14.25 7.99
CA GLY A 379 -16.82 -15.61 7.94
C GLY A 379 -17.36 -16.42 6.75
N VAL A 380 -17.61 -15.76 5.61
CA VAL A 380 -18.12 -16.36 4.39
C VAL A 380 -16.95 -16.69 3.45
N PRO A 381 -16.78 -17.96 3.02
CA PRO A 381 -15.70 -18.32 2.11
C PRO A 381 -15.98 -17.80 0.69
N VAL A 382 -14.91 -17.62 -0.09
CA VAL A 382 -14.95 -16.86 -1.35
C VAL A 382 -14.45 -17.67 -2.53
N VAL A 383 -15.20 -17.66 -3.64
CA VAL A 383 -14.62 -17.96 -4.96
C VAL A 383 -14.37 -16.62 -5.65
N GLY A 384 -13.12 -16.38 -6.01
CA GLY A 384 -12.68 -15.13 -6.63
C GLY A 384 -12.41 -15.29 -8.10
N VAL A 385 -12.94 -14.38 -8.91
CA VAL A 385 -12.65 -14.25 -10.34
C VAL A 385 -12.07 -12.85 -10.56
N PRO A 386 -10.79 -12.63 -10.19
CA PRO A 386 -10.15 -11.32 -10.26
C PRO A 386 -10.05 -10.82 -11.69
N LEU A 387 -10.43 -9.56 -11.92
CA LEU A 387 -10.51 -8.99 -13.26
C LEU A 387 -9.30 -8.12 -13.65
N PHE A 388 -8.83 -7.26 -12.74
CA PHE A 388 -7.73 -6.30 -12.96
C PHE A 388 -7.29 -5.67 -11.64
N GLY A 389 -6.20 -4.90 -11.66
CA GLY A 389 -5.75 -4.14 -10.50
C GLY A 389 -5.44 -5.01 -9.28
N ASP A 390 -5.80 -4.52 -8.10
CA ASP A 390 -5.57 -5.13 -6.79
C ASP A 390 -6.39 -6.40 -6.52
N HIS A 391 -7.37 -6.72 -7.37
CA HIS A 391 -8.20 -7.91 -7.25
C HIS A 391 -7.38 -9.20 -7.19
N TYR A 392 -6.35 -9.31 -8.04
CA TYR A 392 -5.49 -10.49 -8.09
C TYR A 392 -4.67 -10.64 -6.80
N ASP A 393 -4.04 -9.55 -6.33
CA ASP A 393 -3.28 -9.55 -5.09
C ASP A 393 -4.14 -9.88 -3.86
N THR A 394 -5.36 -9.37 -3.83
CA THR A 394 -6.31 -9.67 -2.76
C THR A 394 -6.69 -11.16 -2.78
N MET A 395 -7.00 -11.71 -3.95
CA MET A 395 -7.36 -13.13 -4.07
C MET A 395 -6.20 -14.09 -3.83
N THR A 396 -4.95 -13.69 -4.13
CA THR A 396 -3.75 -14.44 -3.74
C THR A 396 -3.69 -14.62 -2.22
N ARG A 397 -4.01 -13.58 -1.44
CA ARG A 397 -4.06 -13.66 0.04
C ARG A 397 -5.23 -14.52 0.52
N VAL A 398 -6.42 -14.33 -0.03
CA VAL A 398 -7.61 -15.12 0.30
C VAL A 398 -7.35 -16.61 0.10
N GLN A 399 -6.73 -16.98 -1.03
CA GLN A 399 -6.37 -18.35 -1.32
C GLN A 399 -5.25 -18.85 -0.40
N ALA A 400 -4.18 -18.08 -0.18
CA ALA A 400 -3.07 -18.46 0.69
C ALA A 400 -3.50 -18.69 2.14
N LYS A 401 -4.46 -17.90 2.64
CA LYS A 401 -5.04 -18.08 4.00
C LYS A 401 -6.07 -19.21 4.06
N GLY A 402 -6.44 -19.81 2.93
CA GLY A 402 -7.36 -20.94 2.82
C GLY A 402 -8.83 -20.58 2.97
N MET A 403 -9.20 -19.30 2.85
CA MET A 403 -10.58 -18.82 2.91
C MET A 403 -11.30 -18.90 1.56
N GLY A 404 -10.55 -19.08 0.47
CA GLY A 404 -11.15 -19.08 -0.86
C GLY A 404 -10.35 -19.75 -1.96
N ILE A 405 -10.93 -19.74 -3.15
CA ILE A 405 -10.39 -20.29 -4.39
C ILE A 405 -10.32 -19.16 -5.41
N MET A 406 -9.16 -18.95 -6.05
CA MET A 406 -9.00 -17.99 -7.14
C MET A 406 -9.08 -18.70 -8.49
N LEU A 407 -9.91 -18.19 -9.40
CA LEU A 407 -10.03 -18.63 -10.79
C LEU A 407 -9.58 -17.54 -11.75
N GLU A 408 -8.77 -17.90 -12.74
CA GLU A 408 -8.35 -16.97 -13.78
C GLU A 408 -9.44 -16.89 -14.86
N TRP A 409 -10.12 -15.73 -14.96
CA TRP A 409 -11.25 -15.55 -15.88
C TRP A 409 -10.94 -15.87 -17.34
N LYS A 410 -9.69 -15.63 -17.78
CA LYS A 410 -9.23 -15.91 -19.15
C LYS A 410 -9.12 -17.40 -19.47
N LYS A 411 -9.00 -18.26 -18.46
CA LYS A 411 -8.74 -19.70 -18.61
C LYS A 411 -9.87 -20.57 -18.08
N MET A 412 -10.68 -20.05 -17.15
CA MET A 412 -11.74 -20.83 -16.52
C MET A 412 -12.83 -21.21 -17.53
N SER A 413 -13.30 -22.45 -17.41
CA SER A 413 -14.52 -22.95 -18.03
C SER A 413 -15.72 -22.83 -17.07
N GLU A 414 -16.92 -23.09 -17.59
CA GLU A 414 -18.13 -23.26 -16.77
C GLU A 414 -17.95 -24.36 -15.72
N GLU A 415 -17.27 -25.46 -16.09
CA GLU A 415 -17.05 -26.61 -15.20
C GLU A 415 -16.09 -26.28 -14.05
N ASP A 416 -15.01 -25.53 -14.34
CA ASP A 416 -14.06 -25.09 -13.31
C ASP A 416 -14.76 -24.22 -12.26
N LEU A 417 -15.62 -23.31 -12.70
CA LEU A 417 -16.40 -22.45 -11.81
C LEU A 417 -17.42 -23.24 -11.00
N TYR A 418 -18.18 -24.14 -11.64
CA TYR A 418 -19.13 -25.00 -10.93
C TYR A 418 -18.42 -25.84 -9.86
N THR A 419 -17.29 -26.46 -10.22
CA THR A 419 -16.48 -27.28 -9.30
C THR A 419 -15.93 -26.45 -8.15
N ALA A 420 -15.42 -25.23 -8.40
CA ALA A 420 -14.95 -24.35 -7.35
C ALA A 420 -16.08 -23.93 -6.38
N MET A 421 -17.26 -23.61 -6.90
CA MET A 421 -18.43 -23.28 -6.09
C MET A 421 -18.92 -24.47 -5.28
N LEU A 422 -18.93 -25.67 -5.85
CA LEU A 422 -19.29 -26.88 -5.11
C LEU A 422 -18.28 -27.15 -3.99
N ASN A 423 -16.99 -27.08 -4.29
CA ASN A 423 -15.92 -27.32 -3.32
C ASN A 423 -15.95 -26.31 -2.17
N ILE A 424 -16.10 -25.02 -2.45
CA ILE A 424 -16.10 -23.98 -1.40
C ILE A 424 -17.26 -24.16 -0.41
N MET A 425 -18.39 -24.71 -0.88
CA MET A 425 -19.59 -24.90 -0.06
C MET A 425 -19.62 -26.23 0.68
N THR A 426 -18.92 -27.25 0.17
CA THR A 426 -18.94 -28.62 0.73
C THR A 426 -17.72 -28.96 1.58
N ASP A 427 -16.56 -28.39 1.27
CA ASP A 427 -15.35 -28.56 2.08
C ASP A 427 -15.33 -27.56 3.24
N ASN A 428 -15.67 -28.05 4.43
CA ASN A 428 -15.74 -27.24 5.65
C ASN A 428 -14.45 -26.50 5.99
N ARG A 429 -13.28 -26.93 5.48
CA ARG A 429 -12.00 -26.26 5.75
C ARG A 429 -12.03 -24.79 5.31
N TYR A 430 -12.69 -24.47 4.20
CA TYR A 430 -12.80 -23.07 3.74
C TYR A 430 -13.64 -22.22 4.71
N ARG A 431 -14.76 -22.77 5.19
CA ARG A 431 -15.63 -22.09 6.16
C ARG A 431 -14.93 -21.92 7.51
N GLU A 432 -14.24 -22.95 7.99
CA GLU A 432 -13.46 -22.89 9.23
C GLU A 432 -12.37 -21.82 9.15
N LYS A 433 -11.65 -21.74 8.02
CA LYS A 433 -10.65 -20.68 7.80
C LYS A 433 -11.30 -19.30 7.73
N ALA A 434 -12.41 -19.14 7.03
CA ALA A 434 -13.15 -17.88 6.96
C ALA A 434 -13.61 -17.42 8.35
N LEU A 435 -14.16 -18.32 9.17
CA LEU A 435 -14.57 -18.03 10.54
C LEU A 435 -13.39 -17.67 11.44
N LYS A 436 -12.26 -18.38 11.32
CA LYS A 436 -11.04 -18.03 12.06
C LYS A 436 -10.51 -16.65 11.69
N LEU A 437 -10.52 -16.30 10.40
CA LEU A 437 -10.12 -14.96 9.96
C LEU A 437 -11.12 -13.89 10.42
N SER A 438 -12.43 -14.20 10.46
CA SER A 438 -13.46 -13.33 11.03
C SER A 438 -13.18 -13.00 12.50
N GLU A 439 -12.83 -14.02 13.30
CA GLU A 439 -12.48 -13.87 14.72
C GLU A 439 -11.29 -12.92 14.88
N ILE A 440 -10.19 -13.18 14.16
CA ILE A 440 -8.98 -12.35 14.21
C ILE A 440 -9.26 -10.92 13.70
N HIS A 441 -10.04 -10.77 12.64
CA HIS A 441 -10.40 -9.48 12.08
C HIS A 441 -11.21 -8.63 13.07
N LYS A 442 -12.13 -9.24 13.81
CA LYS A 442 -12.95 -8.55 14.82
C LYS A 442 -12.19 -8.30 16.13
N ASP A 443 -11.25 -9.17 16.48
CA ASP A 443 -10.43 -9.05 17.69
C ASP A 443 -9.26 -8.08 17.48
N GLN A 444 -9.58 -6.79 17.44
CA GLN A 444 -8.60 -5.72 17.32
C GLN A 444 -8.94 -4.55 18.25
N PRO A 445 -7.99 -3.64 18.53
CA PRO A 445 -8.25 -2.43 19.31
C PRO A 445 -9.26 -1.50 18.61
N GLY A 446 -10.54 -1.73 18.88
CA GLY A 446 -11.67 -1.00 18.31
C GLY A 446 -11.90 -1.25 16.82
N HIS A 447 -13.03 -0.72 16.34
CA HIS A 447 -13.38 -0.72 14.92
C HIS A 447 -12.34 0.06 14.09
N PRO A 448 -12.00 -0.35 12.85
CA PRO A 448 -11.04 0.34 12.00
C PRO A 448 -11.32 1.84 11.83
N VAL A 449 -12.59 2.25 11.74
CA VAL A 449 -13.02 3.66 11.70
C VAL A 449 -12.57 4.42 12.96
N THR A 450 -12.92 3.92 14.15
CA THR A 450 -12.56 4.55 15.43
C THR A 450 -11.05 4.62 15.59
N ARG A 451 -10.31 3.61 15.11
CA ARG A 451 -8.86 3.60 15.12
C ARG A 451 -8.26 4.66 14.20
N ALA A 452 -8.77 4.79 12.98
CA ALA A 452 -8.36 5.84 12.05
C ALA A 452 -8.59 7.23 12.67
N VAL A 453 -9.78 7.47 13.23
CA VAL A 453 -10.12 8.71 13.93
C VAL A 453 -9.18 8.98 15.11
N TYR A 454 -8.92 7.98 15.96
CA TYR A 454 -7.99 8.10 17.07
C TYR A 454 -6.61 8.59 16.62
N TRP A 455 -6.06 7.98 15.56
CA TRP A 455 -4.75 8.32 15.04
C TRP A 455 -4.71 9.68 14.34
N ILE A 456 -5.76 10.04 13.61
CA ILE A 456 -5.92 11.38 13.05
C ILE A 456 -5.89 12.41 14.16
N SER A 457 -6.71 12.25 15.21
CA SER A 457 -6.72 13.14 16.36
C SER A 457 -5.40 13.09 17.16
N TYR A 458 -4.67 11.97 17.13
CA TYR A 458 -3.35 11.85 17.77
C TYR A 458 -2.30 12.74 17.09
N ILE A 459 -2.16 12.67 15.77
CA ILE A 459 -1.23 13.54 15.00
C ILE A 459 -1.51 15.00 15.30
N LEU A 460 -2.79 15.32 15.27
CA LEU A 460 -3.38 16.62 15.52
C LEU A 460 -3.05 17.16 16.92
N ARG A 461 -3.25 16.36 17.99
CA ARG A 461 -2.85 16.70 19.37
C ARG A 461 -1.34 16.86 19.55
N HIS A 462 -0.55 16.10 18.79
CA HIS A 462 0.90 16.06 18.90
C HIS A 462 1.62 16.79 17.75
N ARG A 463 0.94 17.76 17.10
CA ARG A 463 1.50 18.65 16.07
C ARG A 463 2.31 17.92 14.98
N GLY A 464 1.81 16.76 14.53
CA GLY A 464 2.45 15.95 13.50
C GLY A 464 3.12 14.67 13.99
N ALA A 465 3.16 14.40 15.31
CA ALA A 465 3.69 13.16 15.90
C ALA A 465 5.10 12.77 15.42
N GLU A 466 6.04 13.73 15.44
CA GLU A 466 7.40 13.54 14.90
C GLU A 466 8.18 12.41 15.57
N HIS A 467 7.87 12.09 16.83
CA HIS A 467 8.47 10.96 17.56
C HIS A 467 8.13 9.58 16.98
N LEU A 468 7.14 9.49 16.08
CA LEU A 468 6.83 8.25 15.35
C LEU A 468 7.62 8.12 14.04
N ARG A 469 8.28 9.19 13.57
CA ARG A 469 9.08 9.15 12.35
C ARG A 469 10.39 8.40 12.60
N SER A 470 10.66 7.43 11.73
CA SER A 470 11.92 6.70 11.73
C SER A 470 13.05 7.52 11.11
N ALA A 471 14.29 7.28 11.59
CA ALA A 471 15.51 7.86 11.03
C ALA A 471 15.79 7.43 9.58
N VAL A 472 15.05 6.43 9.05
CA VAL A 472 15.18 5.95 7.67
C VAL A 472 15.06 7.07 6.62
N TYR A 473 14.34 8.15 6.93
CA TYR A 473 14.18 9.29 6.02
C TYR A 473 15.35 10.27 6.01
N SER A 474 16.22 10.19 7.02
CA SER A 474 17.37 11.11 7.17
C SER A 474 18.72 10.43 6.91
N VAL A 475 18.78 9.09 6.93
CA VAL A 475 20.02 8.34 6.73
C VAL A 475 20.30 8.09 5.25
N PRO A 476 21.52 8.34 4.76
CA PRO A 476 21.93 7.95 3.41
C PRO A 476 21.91 6.44 3.20
N VAL A 477 21.72 6.01 1.94
CA VAL A 477 21.63 4.60 1.54
C VAL A 477 22.85 3.78 1.99
N TYR A 478 24.06 4.33 1.92
CA TYR A 478 25.27 3.62 2.33
C TYR A 478 25.34 3.36 3.84
N GLN A 479 24.77 4.25 4.67
CA GLN A 479 24.66 4.04 6.12
C GLN A 479 23.54 3.04 6.43
N TYR A 480 22.42 3.12 5.72
CA TYR A 480 21.30 2.19 5.88
C TYR A 480 21.73 0.73 5.65
N PHE A 481 22.56 0.48 4.63
CA PHE A 481 23.11 -0.86 4.34
C PHE A 481 24.45 -1.15 5.02
N LEU A 482 24.93 -0.26 5.92
CA LEU A 482 26.20 -0.39 6.64
C LEU A 482 27.42 -0.62 5.73
N LEU A 483 27.41 -0.04 4.52
CA LEU A 483 28.47 -0.19 3.54
C LEU A 483 29.76 0.50 4.00
N ASP A 484 29.65 1.59 4.75
CA ASP A 484 30.74 2.27 5.42
C ASP A 484 31.41 1.39 6.49
N VAL A 485 30.62 0.73 7.33
CA VAL A 485 31.11 -0.24 8.32
C VAL A 485 31.80 -1.43 7.63
N ALA A 486 31.17 -1.99 6.59
CA ALA A 486 31.76 -3.08 5.81
C ALA A 486 33.09 -2.68 5.18
N ALA A 487 33.18 -1.45 4.65
CA ALA A 487 34.42 -0.91 4.09
C ALA A 487 35.52 -0.76 5.16
N VAL A 488 35.19 -0.27 6.36
CA VAL A 488 36.15 -0.14 7.49
C VAL A 488 36.64 -1.50 7.95
N LEU A 489 35.75 -2.48 8.13
CA LEU A 489 36.11 -3.84 8.53
C LEU A 489 36.95 -4.54 7.46
N GLY A 490 36.58 -4.40 6.19
CA GLY A 490 37.32 -4.96 5.05
C GLY A 490 38.72 -4.37 4.93
N ALA A 491 38.86 -3.04 5.05
CA ALA A 491 40.15 -2.37 5.04
C ALA A 491 41.03 -2.79 6.23
N SER A 492 40.43 -2.94 7.42
CA SER A 492 41.14 -3.38 8.63
C SER A 492 41.66 -4.81 8.48
N LEU A 493 40.84 -5.72 7.94
CA LEU A 493 41.24 -7.10 7.67
C LEU A 493 42.34 -7.17 6.61
N PHE A 494 42.23 -6.38 5.53
CA PHE A 494 43.26 -6.28 4.51
C PHE A 494 44.59 -5.82 5.09
N LEU A 495 44.58 -4.78 5.93
CA LEU A 495 45.78 -4.26 6.59
C LEU A 495 46.41 -5.31 7.52
N ALA A 496 45.60 -6.02 8.32
CA ALA A 496 46.08 -7.10 9.18
C ALA A 496 46.74 -8.23 8.38
N CYS A 497 46.08 -8.70 7.31
CA CYS A 497 46.63 -9.72 6.41
C CYS A 497 47.93 -9.24 5.73
N TYR A 498 47.97 -7.97 5.30
CA TYR A 498 49.16 -7.37 4.71
C TYR A 498 50.33 -7.29 5.69
N CYS A 499 50.07 -6.90 6.94
CA CYS A 499 51.07 -6.89 8.01
C CYS A 499 51.60 -8.31 8.30
N VAL A 500 50.72 -9.31 8.43
CA VAL A 500 51.12 -10.71 8.62
C VAL A 500 51.96 -11.22 7.45
N TYR A 501 51.53 -10.94 6.22
CA TYR A 501 52.29 -11.28 5.02
C TYR A 501 53.68 -10.61 5.00
N TRP A 502 53.76 -9.33 5.35
CA TRP A 502 55.04 -8.61 5.43
C TRP A 502 55.95 -9.20 6.50
N ILE A 503 55.43 -9.46 7.69
CA ILE A 503 56.16 -10.10 8.79
C ILE A 503 56.68 -11.46 8.32
N ALA A 504 55.83 -12.31 7.73
CA ALA A 504 56.23 -13.61 7.19
C ALA A 504 57.31 -13.48 6.11
N ARG A 505 57.20 -12.49 5.21
CA ARG A 505 58.20 -12.24 4.16
C ARG A 505 59.54 -11.80 4.75
N VAL A 506 59.53 -10.95 5.78
CA VAL A 506 60.73 -10.54 6.54
C VAL A 506 61.35 -11.76 7.23
N PHE A 507 60.57 -12.55 7.98
CA PHE A 507 61.06 -13.78 8.63
C PHE A 507 61.67 -14.76 7.61
N ALA A 508 61.01 -14.99 6.47
CA ALA A 508 61.52 -15.86 5.41
C ALA A 508 62.83 -15.31 4.80
N SER A 509 62.94 -14.00 4.62
CA SER A 509 64.18 -13.37 4.12
C SER A 509 65.34 -13.46 5.14
N CYS A 510 65.05 -13.34 6.44
CA CYS A 510 66.01 -13.53 7.52
C CYS A 510 66.50 -14.99 7.59
N LEU A 511 65.60 -15.97 7.43
CA LEU A 511 65.95 -17.39 7.37
C LEU A 511 66.83 -17.73 6.16
N ARG A 512 66.51 -17.20 4.97
CA ARG A 512 67.36 -17.38 3.77
C ARG A 512 68.75 -16.75 3.93
N ARG A 513 68.85 -15.57 4.55
CA ARG A 513 70.15 -14.94 4.86
C ARG A 513 70.97 -15.77 5.85
N ARG A 514 70.33 -16.37 6.87
CA ARG A 514 71.00 -17.30 7.80
C ARG A 514 71.48 -18.57 7.11
N GLN A 515 70.69 -19.18 6.22
CA GLN A 515 71.12 -20.32 5.42
C GLN A 515 72.31 -19.98 4.49
N ALA A 516 72.24 -18.86 3.76
CA ALA A 516 73.35 -18.42 2.91
C ALA A 516 74.63 -18.07 3.70
N SER A 517 74.49 -17.58 4.95
CA SER A 517 75.63 -17.34 5.84
C SER A 517 76.18 -18.64 6.44
N ALA A 518 75.33 -19.64 6.72
CA ALA A 518 75.76 -20.96 7.19
C ALA A 518 76.45 -21.76 6.07
N GLU A 519 76.00 -21.65 4.82
CA GLU A 519 76.70 -22.20 3.65
C GLU A 519 78.08 -21.55 3.42
N LYS A 520 78.20 -20.23 3.66
CA LYS A 520 79.51 -19.54 3.61
C LYS A 520 80.42 -19.86 4.79
N ALA A 521 79.86 -20.16 5.97
CA ALA A 521 80.63 -20.52 7.17
C ALA A 521 81.11 -21.98 7.18
N ASN A 522 80.39 -22.88 6.50
CA ASN A 522 80.77 -24.30 6.37
C ASN A 522 81.69 -24.59 5.17
N GLY A 523 82.26 -23.56 4.54
CA GLY A 523 83.39 -23.70 3.64
C GLY A 523 84.68 -24.02 4.41
N HIS A 524 84.77 -25.25 4.94
CA HIS A 524 86.01 -25.79 5.48
C HIS A 524 87.09 -25.76 4.39
N CYS A 525 88.06 -24.86 4.52
CA CYS A 525 89.36 -24.99 3.87
C CYS A 525 90.09 -26.19 4.50
N HIS A 526 89.94 -27.37 3.90
CA HIS A 526 90.87 -28.46 4.13
C HIS A 526 92.07 -28.29 3.17
N ASN A 527 93.23 -28.15 3.80
CA ASN A 527 94.59 -28.24 3.26
C ASN A 527 95.07 -27.05 2.42
N GLY A 528 96.17 -26.47 2.91
CA GLY A 528 96.78 -25.25 2.45
C GLY A 528 97.09 -25.22 0.96
N ILE A 529 96.68 -24.13 0.32
CA ILE A 529 97.43 -23.32 -0.65
C ILE A 529 96.71 -21.97 -0.67
N ALA A 530 97.40 -20.90 -0.28
CA ALA A 530 96.94 -19.54 -0.51
C ALA A 530 97.00 -19.25 -2.02
N ASN A 531 95.88 -19.41 -2.72
CA ASN A 531 95.84 -19.14 -4.15
C ASN A 531 95.54 -17.66 -4.39
N GLY A 532 96.61 -16.86 -4.34
CA GLY A 532 96.63 -15.53 -4.89
C GLY A 532 96.32 -15.58 -6.39
N LYS A 533 95.22 -14.94 -6.80
CA LYS A 533 95.06 -14.45 -8.17
C LYS A 533 95.00 -12.94 -8.15
N HIS A 534 96.19 -12.34 -8.09
CA HIS A 534 96.43 -11.09 -8.80
C HIS A 534 96.22 -11.36 -10.30
N LYS A 535 95.25 -10.68 -10.91
CA LYS A 535 95.35 -10.27 -12.32
C LYS A 535 95.01 -8.79 -12.41
N ARG A 536 96.07 -7.98 -12.32
CA ARG A 536 96.11 -6.62 -12.82
C ARG A 536 96.54 -6.74 -14.29
N ASN A 537 95.61 -6.53 -15.21
CA ASN A 537 95.81 -6.20 -16.64
C ASN A 537 94.53 -5.39 -16.96
N GLY A 538 94.55 -4.08 -17.20
CA GLY A 538 95.42 -3.36 -18.12
C GLY A 538 94.57 -2.99 -19.34
N HIS A 539 93.89 -1.84 -19.28
CA HIS A 539 93.48 -1.12 -20.49
C HIS A 539 93.88 0.34 -20.35
N VAL A 540 95.04 0.63 -20.95
CA VAL A 540 95.52 1.96 -21.32
C VAL A 540 94.79 2.36 -22.60
N LYS A 541 94.37 3.63 -22.67
CA LYS A 541 93.81 4.30 -23.85
C LYS A 541 94.84 4.31 -24.98
N SER A 542 94.42 3.96 -26.20
CA SER A 542 95.23 4.09 -27.41
C SER A 542 95.27 5.52 -27.93
N LEU A 543 96.49 6.06 -28.06
CA LEU A 543 96.99 7.14 -28.92
C LEU A 543 98.50 6.81 -28.98
N ASP A 544 99.24 6.72 -30.09
CA ASP A 544 99.12 7.37 -31.38
C ASP A 544 100.10 6.70 -32.39
N LYS A 545 99.78 6.78 -33.68
CA LYS A 545 100.64 6.89 -34.90
C LYS A 545 102.00 6.18 -35.01
N LYS A 546 102.22 5.54 -36.19
CA LYS A 546 103.01 6.11 -37.33
C LYS A 546 103.26 5.06 -38.42
N LEU A 547 102.77 5.31 -39.64
CA LEU A 547 103.49 5.41 -40.94
C LEU A 547 102.50 5.28 -42.10
#